data_AF-A0A3B9WRN7-F1
#
_entry.id   AF-A0A3B9WRN7-F1
#
_cell.length_a   1.000
_cell.length_b   1.000
_cell.length_c   1.000
_cell.angle_alpha   90.00
_cell.angle_beta   90.00
_cell.angle_gamma   90.00
#
_symmetry.space_group_name_H-M   'P 1'
#
loop_
_entity.id
_entity.type
_entity.pdbx_description
1 polymer ?
#
loop_
_entity_poly.entity_id
_entity_poly.type
_entity_poly.pdbx_seq_one_letter_code
_entity_poly.pdbx_strand_id
1 'polypeptide(L)'
;MFTERFNQIMAMTGTRNRKIADLAGMDASSFSRLRSGRRIPPKTSPTIRKISTGIYLYMDDQNRLEELCVLIGAPADASAEAIKTAMIEWIYEGQNIPKKTPQKRSRSSHKQKPDCKTFGMRLDSAMQLAELSNIQFSHLVNVDTSLISRFRSGVRTPNSNPVIARRITSVLWERLKSLKKTEELAILMHVPADKPDREAFHQWLCGFDELYTIEAYAAERLSESFDSFSAKNNVLLPDPDEVVPAHILNDTRYLYEGYEGLRTAVLRFLGNAAKSRAKELLLYSDQSMEWMVEDPEFRLNWAALMTACTKNGTKISIIHNIDRSLDQMNEAIISWLPLYMSGKIESYYHPMPAGSRFSYTLFLNPGQACILASHIIGTEQNGRYRYVTMPDVLSECLETFRSLSEQCRPLMQITEHYSVPACSKGLTAIFPSLSLSTMPESLAEELGGSSLAKEWARRKKTLDKILEKQIYYECVPLADDETLNNSGATLQALQDGLVLRYTKEQYAAHIRQLITLTEQCPNYRLIPLPDTVFANTELLICEESGQIIHTCPPFISINFTHPLICHSFTEYARRLIGQYKMDRKSLIQLLKDRYL
;
A
#
# COMPACT_ATOMS: atom_id res chain seq x y z
N MET A 1 -15.22 3.24 44.85
CA MET A 1 -15.08 1.92 44.20
C MET A 1 -14.92 2.01 42.68
N PHE A 2 -15.97 2.01 41.83
CA PHE A 2 -15.78 2.00 40.36
C PHE A 2 -14.79 3.06 39.84
N THR A 3 -15.08 4.34 40.10
CA THR A 3 -14.30 5.47 39.57
C THR A 3 -12.83 5.42 40.03
N GLU A 4 -12.61 5.00 41.27
CA GLU A 4 -11.30 4.89 41.89
C GLU A 4 -10.47 3.78 41.24
N ARG A 5 -11.03 2.57 41.13
CA ARG A 5 -10.39 1.43 40.45
C ARG A 5 -10.15 1.69 38.97
N PHE A 6 -11.12 2.31 38.29
CA PHE A 6 -10.94 2.75 36.91
C PHE A 6 -9.79 3.77 36.78
N ASN A 7 -9.70 4.75 37.69
CA ASN A 7 -8.59 5.69 37.71
C ASN A 7 -7.24 5.03 38.05
N GLN A 8 -7.21 3.97 38.86
CA GLN A 8 -5.99 3.19 39.11
C GLN A 8 -5.49 2.52 37.83
N ILE A 9 -6.37 1.85 37.08
CA ILE A 9 -6.00 1.27 35.77
C ILE A 9 -5.52 2.37 34.81
N MET A 10 -6.24 3.49 34.73
CA MET A 10 -5.87 4.62 33.87
C MET A 10 -4.57 5.32 34.30
N ALA A 11 -4.20 5.25 35.59
CA ALA A 11 -2.92 5.75 36.07
C ALA A 11 -1.78 4.80 35.68
N MET A 12 -1.99 3.49 35.84
CA MET A 12 -1.04 2.46 35.42
C MET A 12 -0.73 2.56 33.92
N THR A 13 -1.73 2.82 33.07
CA THR A 13 -1.49 2.95 31.63
C THR A 13 -0.59 4.14 31.27
N GLY A 14 -0.48 5.18 32.13
CA GLY A 14 0.36 6.36 31.89
C GLY A 14 -0.05 7.20 30.68
N THR A 15 -1.25 6.97 30.12
CA THR A 15 -1.68 7.53 28.83
C THR A 15 -2.86 8.48 28.97
N ARG A 16 -3.08 9.27 27.91
CA ARG A 16 -4.26 10.15 27.81
C ARG A 16 -5.48 9.33 27.41
N ASN A 17 -6.65 9.76 27.87
CA ASN A 17 -7.94 9.11 27.57
C ASN A 17 -8.17 8.83 26.08
N ARG A 18 -7.69 9.73 25.20
CA ARG A 18 -7.88 9.62 23.74
C ARG A 18 -7.32 8.31 23.17
N LYS A 19 -6.08 7.93 23.52
CA LYS A 19 -5.44 6.71 22.99
C LYS A 19 -6.25 5.44 23.28
N ILE A 20 -6.79 5.31 24.49
CA ILE A 20 -7.59 4.14 24.88
C ILE A 20 -9.01 4.23 24.29
N ALA A 21 -9.55 5.44 24.17
CA ALA A 21 -10.86 5.67 23.56
C ALA A 21 -10.87 5.27 22.07
N ASP A 22 -9.80 5.61 21.34
CA ASP A 22 -9.61 5.22 19.93
C ASP A 22 -9.60 3.68 19.81
N LEU A 23 -8.83 2.97 20.65
CA LEU A 23 -8.80 1.50 20.69
C LEU A 23 -10.14 0.86 21.14
N ALA A 24 -10.91 1.56 21.96
CA ALA A 24 -12.24 1.12 22.40
C ALA A 24 -13.35 1.40 21.34
N GLY A 25 -13.05 2.15 20.29
CA GLY A 25 -14.05 2.66 19.34
C GLY A 25 -15.10 3.53 20.04
N MET A 26 -14.63 4.46 20.89
CA MET A 26 -15.45 5.34 21.72
C MET A 26 -14.91 6.78 21.71
N ASP A 27 -15.79 7.75 21.95
CA ASP A 27 -15.38 9.14 22.10
C ASP A 27 -14.62 9.39 23.42
N ALA A 28 -13.56 10.19 23.37
CA ALA A 28 -12.69 10.48 24.52
C ALA A 28 -13.43 11.16 25.70
N SER A 29 -14.53 11.89 25.44
CA SER A 29 -15.37 12.47 26.49
C SER A 29 -16.07 11.41 27.33
N SER A 30 -16.30 10.21 26.77
CA SER A 30 -16.83 9.07 27.53
C SER A 30 -15.88 8.66 28.65
N PHE A 31 -14.58 8.57 28.36
CA PHE A 31 -13.55 8.27 29.36
C PHE A 31 -13.43 9.37 30.41
N SER A 32 -13.52 10.64 30.01
CA SER A 32 -13.52 11.77 30.94
C SER A 32 -14.69 11.70 31.95
N ARG A 33 -15.88 11.34 31.48
CA ARG A 33 -17.07 11.17 32.35
C ARG A 33 -16.96 9.97 33.30
N LEU A 34 -16.27 8.89 32.89
CA LEU A 34 -15.98 7.75 33.77
C LEU A 34 -15.00 8.13 34.88
N ARG A 35 -13.90 8.80 34.52
CA ARG A 35 -12.85 9.22 35.46
C ARG A 35 -13.34 10.21 36.51
N SER A 36 -14.30 11.05 36.16
CA SER A 36 -14.96 12.00 37.07
C SER A 36 -16.13 11.39 37.85
N GLY A 37 -16.52 10.14 37.58
CA GLY A 37 -17.69 9.50 38.20
C GLY A 37 -19.04 10.03 37.73
N ARG A 38 -19.08 10.99 36.79
CA ARG A 38 -20.32 11.51 36.20
C ARG A 38 -21.12 10.45 35.43
N ARG A 39 -20.47 9.36 35.03
CA ARG A 39 -21.10 8.20 34.37
C ARG A 39 -20.49 6.91 34.92
N ILE A 40 -21.34 5.96 35.30
CA ILE A 40 -20.95 4.59 35.63
C ILE A 40 -21.83 3.67 34.77
N PRO A 41 -21.27 2.98 33.76
CA PRO A 41 -22.05 2.08 32.92
C PRO A 41 -22.49 0.84 33.71
N PRO A 42 -23.58 0.17 33.33
CA PRO A 42 -23.92 -1.14 33.91
C PRO A 42 -22.84 -2.19 33.63
N LYS A 43 -22.60 -3.11 34.58
CA LYS A 43 -21.59 -4.19 34.48
C LYS A 43 -21.77 -5.08 33.24
N THR A 44 -23.01 -5.24 32.75
CA THR A 44 -23.33 -6.07 31.58
C THR A 44 -23.45 -5.28 30.28
N SER A 45 -23.20 -3.97 30.30
CA SER A 45 -23.40 -3.12 29.12
C SER A 45 -22.34 -3.34 28.03
N PRO A 46 -22.68 -3.15 26.74
CA PRO A 46 -21.69 -3.14 25.66
C PRO A 46 -20.59 -2.09 25.87
N THR A 47 -20.92 -0.99 26.56
CA THR A 47 -19.97 0.09 26.86
C THR A 47 -18.80 -0.38 27.72
N ILE A 48 -19.04 -1.13 28.80
CA ILE A 48 -17.93 -1.59 29.65
C ILE A 48 -17.06 -2.62 28.93
N ARG A 49 -17.66 -3.46 28.06
CA ARG A 49 -16.90 -4.38 27.20
C ARG A 49 -15.97 -3.64 26.23
N LYS A 50 -16.43 -2.55 25.62
CA LYS A 50 -15.58 -1.70 24.77
C LYS A 50 -14.42 -1.10 25.55
N ILE A 51 -14.69 -0.58 26.75
CA ILE A 51 -13.67 -0.01 27.64
C ILE A 51 -12.63 -1.06 28.03
N SER A 52 -13.08 -2.26 28.45
CA SER A 52 -12.17 -3.35 28.79
C SER A 52 -11.33 -3.78 27.60
N THR A 53 -11.92 -3.87 26.41
CA THR A 53 -11.18 -4.17 25.19
C THR A 53 -10.13 -3.10 24.88
N GLY A 54 -10.48 -1.81 24.94
CA GLY A 54 -9.53 -0.73 24.65
C GLY A 54 -8.35 -0.68 25.61
N ILE A 55 -8.59 -0.89 26.92
CA ILE A 55 -7.52 -0.95 27.93
C ILE A 55 -6.64 -2.17 27.68
N TYR A 56 -7.24 -3.34 27.49
CA TYR A 56 -6.51 -4.58 27.25
C TYR A 56 -5.61 -4.45 26.01
N LEU A 57 -6.15 -3.96 24.88
CA LEU A 57 -5.40 -3.76 23.65
C LEU A 57 -4.23 -2.77 23.85
N TYR A 58 -4.44 -1.70 24.63
CA TYR A 58 -3.38 -0.76 24.92
C TYR A 58 -2.26 -1.42 25.73
N MET A 59 -2.58 -2.18 26.78
CA MET A 59 -1.59 -2.84 27.62
C MET A 59 -0.82 -3.93 26.85
N ASP A 60 -1.50 -4.68 25.98
CA ASP A 60 -0.87 -5.68 25.09
C ASP A 60 0.09 -5.02 24.07
N ASP A 61 -0.31 -3.90 23.49
CA ASP A 61 0.52 -3.13 22.54
C ASP A 61 1.78 -2.54 23.20
N GLN A 62 1.70 -2.18 24.48
CA GLN A 62 2.82 -1.65 25.24
C GLN A 62 3.67 -2.74 25.92
N ASN A 63 3.36 -4.02 25.74
CA ASN A 63 4.02 -5.15 26.43
C ASN A 63 3.89 -5.10 27.96
N ARG A 64 2.78 -4.56 28.47
CA ARG A 64 2.54 -4.35 29.91
C ARG A 64 1.32 -5.13 30.43
N LEU A 65 0.90 -6.17 29.71
CA LEU A 65 -0.27 -6.96 30.07
C LEU A 65 -0.10 -7.69 31.42
N GLU A 66 1.12 -8.09 31.76
CA GLU A 66 1.44 -8.70 33.05
C GLU A 66 1.14 -7.75 34.22
N GLU A 67 1.48 -6.47 34.10
CA GLU A 67 1.17 -5.46 35.12
C GLU A 67 -0.35 -5.34 35.35
N LEU A 68 -1.13 -5.37 34.27
CA LEU A 68 -2.60 -5.38 34.36
C LEU A 68 -3.10 -6.65 35.05
N CYS A 69 -2.56 -7.81 34.70
CA CYS A 69 -2.95 -9.10 35.30
C CYS A 69 -2.66 -9.12 36.81
N VAL A 70 -1.50 -8.63 37.23
CA VAL A 70 -1.14 -8.48 38.65
C VAL A 70 -2.11 -7.56 39.38
N LEU A 71 -2.46 -6.41 38.80
CA LEU A 71 -3.39 -5.46 39.41
C LEU A 71 -4.80 -6.05 39.62
N ILE A 72 -5.31 -6.78 38.64
CA ILE A 72 -6.68 -7.34 38.68
C ILE A 72 -6.76 -8.74 39.29
N GLY A 73 -5.63 -9.36 39.63
CA GLY A 73 -5.57 -10.72 40.16
C GLY A 73 -5.90 -11.82 39.13
N ALA A 74 -5.65 -11.57 37.84
CA ALA A 74 -5.85 -12.56 36.79
C ALA A 74 -4.58 -13.38 36.53
N PRO A 75 -4.68 -14.69 36.23
CA PRO A 75 -3.54 -15.47 35.77
C PRO A 75 -2.95 -14.91 34.48
N ALA A 76 -1.62 -14.79 34.42
CA ALA A 76 -0.93 -14.21 33.27
C ALA A 76 -1.10 -15.04 31.98
N ASP A 77 -1.40 -16.34 32.11
CA ASP A 77 -1.66 -17.29 31.01
C ASP A 77 -3.13 -17.33 30.57
N ALA A 78 -4.06 -16.71 31.32
CA ALA A 78 -5.49 -16.70 31.02
C ALA A 78 -5.82 -16.11 29.64
N SER A 79 -6.92 -16.55 29.03
CA SER A 79 -7.35 -16.05 27.71
C SER A 79 -7.67 -14.54 27.72
N ALA A 80 -7.63 -13.90 26.54
CA ALA A 80 -7.96 -12.49 26.40
C ALA A 80 -9.34 -12.15 26.99
N GLU A 81 -10.35 -12.98 26.73
CA GLU A 81 -11.70 -12.79 27.28
C GLU A 81 -11.77 -13.03 28.79
N ALA A 82 -10.98 -13.96 29.33
CA ALA A 82 -10.89 -14.17 30.78
C ALA A 82 -10.27 -12.94 31.47
N ILE A 83 -9.17 -12.38 30.94
CA ILE A 83 -8.52 -11.17 31.46
C ILE A 83 -9.49 -9.97 31.38
N LYS A 84 -10.16 -9.78 30.25
CA LYS A 84 -11.17 -8.71 30.10
C LYS A 84 -12.31 -8.88 31.11
N THR A 85 -12.76 -10.11 31.34
CA THR A 85 -13.82 -10.42 32.32
C THR A 85 -13.34 -10.14 33.74
N ALA A 86 -12.16 -10.63 34.13
CA ALA A 86 -11.55 -10.38 35.43
C ALA A 86 -11.36 -8.88 35.69
N MET A 87 -10.96 -8.11 34.67
CA MET A 87 -10.87 -6.66 34.78
C MET A 87 -12.23 -6.00 35.02
N ILE A 88 -13.29 -6.43 34.31
CA ILE A 88 -14.65 -5.95 34.58
C ILE A 88 -15.08 -6.31 36.00
N GLU A 89 -14.78 -7.51 36.48
CA GLU A 89 -15.11 -7.92 37.85
C GLU A 89 -14.39 -7.08 38.88
N TRP A 90 -13.08 -6.90 38.70
CA TRP A 90 -12.25 -6.09 39.57
C TRP A 90 -12.70 -4.62 39.58
N ILE A 91 -13.01 -4.00 38.44
CA ILE A 91 -13.48 -2.60 38.42
C ILE A 91 -14.80 -2.41 39.22
N TYR A 92 -15.65 -3.44 39.29
CA TYR A 92 -16.95 -3.39 39.98
C TYR A 92 -16.96 -4.03 41.36
N GLU A 93 -15.86 -4.60 41.84
CA GLU A 93 -15.82 -5.17 43.19
C GLU A 93 -16.01 -4.06 44.24
N GLY A 94 -16.90 -4.32 45.21
CA GLY A 94 -17.31 -3.33 46.22
C GLY A 94 -18.27 -2.23 45.73
N GLN A 95 -18.74 -2.26 44.47
CA GLN A 95 -19.84 -1.38 44.03
C GLN A 95 -21.19 -1.89 44.54
N ASN A 96 -21.93 -1.04 45.25
CA ASN A 96 -23.36 -1.26 45.51
C ASN A 96 -24.14 -1.00 44.22
N ILE A 97 -24.26 -2.03 43.39
CA ILE A 97 -25.11 -2.00 42.20
C ILE A 97 -26.56 -2.17 42.69
N PRO A 98 -27.47 -1.20 42.44
CA PRO A 98 -28.89 -1.42 42.73
C PRO A 98 -29.37 -2.64 41.93
N LYS A 99 -29.86 -3.68 42.62
CA LYS A 99 -30.56 -4.79 41.99
C LYS A 99 -31.81 -4.23 41.30
N LYS A 100 -31.76 -3.97 40.00
CA LYS A 100 -32.96 -3.66 39.22
C LYS A 100 -33.59 -4.94 38.70
N THR A 101 -34.86 -5.08 39.06
CA THR A 101 -35.90 -5.99 38.60
C THR A 101 -35.81 -6.28 37.10
N PRO A 102 -36.06 -7.51 36.63
CA PRO A 102 -36.04 -7.84 35.21
C PRO A 102 -37.06 -6.97 34.47
N GLN A 103 -36.59 -5.97 33.73
CA GLN A 103 -37.41 -5.29 32.74
C GLN A 103 -37.86 -6.32 31.71
N LYS A 104 -39.18 -6.38 31.49
CA LYS A 104 -39.83 -7.21 30.47
C LYS A 104 -39.06 -7.10 29.16
N ARG A 105 -38.54 -8.24 28.70
CA ARG A 105 -38.04 -8.40 27.34
C ARG A 105 -39.17 -8.07 26.37
N SER A 106 -39.16 -6.88 25.78
CA SER A 106 -39.75 -6.71 24.46
C SER A 106 -38.88 -7.55 23.52
N ARG A 107 -39.37 -8.75 23.16
CA ARG A 107 -38.83 -9.51 22.04
C ARG A 107 -39.15 -8.71 20.76
N SER A 108 -38.34 -7.70 20.44
CA SER A 108 -38.05 -7.41 19.04
C SER A 108 -36.72 -8.10 18.75
N SER A 109 -36.80 -9.25 18.08
CA SER A 109 -35.65 -9.86 17.44
C SER A 109 -35.28 -9.03 16.20
N HIS A 110 -34.95 -7.76 16.38
CA HIS A 110 -34.04 -7.13 15.45
C HIS A 110 -32.66 -7.66 15.85
N LYS A 111 -32.23 -8.74 15.18
CA LYS A 111 -30.79 -9.01 15.05
C LYS A 111 -30.19 -7.65 14.70
N GLN A 112 -29.36 -7.08 15.59
CA GLN A 112 -28.58 -5.90 15.26
C GLN A 112 -27.82 -6.25 13.98
N LYS A 113 -28.29 -5.73 12.84
CA LYS A 113 -27.63 -5.93 11.56
C LYS A 113 -26.27 -5.23 11.64
N PRO A 114 -25.21 -5.82 11.06
CA PRO A 114 -23.86 -5.30 11.20
C PRO A 114 -23.78 -3.87 10.67
N ASP A 115 -23.20 -2.99 11.49
CA ASP A 115 -22.81 -1.64 11.09
C ASP A 115 -21.74 -1.77 9.99
N CYS A 116 -22.12 -1.48 8.74
CA CYS A 116 -21.29 -1.71 7.55
C CYS A 116 -20.27 -0.58 7.38
N LYS A 117 -19.27 -0.56 8.27
CA LYS A 117 -18.30 0.54 8.34
C LYS A 117 -17.31 0.55 7.18
N THR A 118 -16.79 -0.62 6.81
CA THR A 118 -15.75 -0.71 5.77
C THR A 118 -16.33 -1.04 4.40
N PHE A 119 -15.61 -0.68 3.33
CA PHE A 119 -15.95 -1.07 1.95
C PHE A 119 -16.26 -2.58 1.83
N GLY A 120 -15.38 -3.44 2.34
CA GLY A 120 -15.56 -4.90 2.23
C GLY A 120 -16.85 -5.40 2.88
N MET A 121 -17.19 -4.88 4.07
CA MET A 121 -18.47 -5.21 4.74
C MET A 121 -19.69 -4.74 3.95
N ARG A 122 -19.61 -3.55 3.35
CA ARG A 122 -20.67 -3.02 2.48
C ARG A 122 -20.85 -3.88 1.24
N LEU A 123 -19.75 -4.27 0.59
CA LEU A 123 -19.76 -5.13 -0.59
C LEU A 123 -20.27 -6.54 -0.26
N ASP A 124 -19.77 -7.16 0.80
CA ASP A 124 -20.22 -8.48 1.25
C ASP A 124 -21.73 -8.48 1.54
N SER A 125 -22.22 -7.48 2.27
CA SER A 125 -23.64 -7.33 2.58
C SER A 125 -24.48 -7.12 1.32
N ALA A 126 -24.01 -6.30 0.37
CA ALA A 126 -24.68 -6.08 -0.90
C ALA A 126 -24.70 -7.35 -1.78
N MET A 127 -23.61 -8.12 -1.82
CA MET A 127 -23.53 -9.39 -2.56
C MET A 127 -24.40 -10.48 -1.95
N GLN A 128 -24.44 -10.58 -0.61
CA GLN A 128 -25.35 -11.48 0.10
C GLN A 128 -26.81 -11.13 -0.20
N LEU A 129 -27.15 -9.83 -0.17
CA LEU A 129 -28.48 -9.37 -0.53
C LEU A 129 -28.79 -9.68 -2.01
N ALA A 130 -27.82 -9.53 -2.91
CA ALA A 130 -27.94 -9.84 -4.32
C ALA A 130 -27.93 -11.36 -4.66
N GLU A 131 -27.70 -12.21 -3.66
CA GLU A 131 -27.55 -13.67 -3.79
C GLU A 131 -26.46 -14.06 -4.81
N LEU A 132 -25.30 -13.40 -4.73
CA LEU A 132 -24.17 -13.63 -5.62
C LEU A 132 -22.98 -14.25 -4.88
N SER A 133 -22.46 -15.36 -5.42
CA SER A 133 -21.14 -15.88 -5.07
C SER A 133 -20.02 -15.05 -5.71
N ASN A 134 -18.78 -15.22 -5.22
CA ASN A 134 -17.61 -14.55 -5.81
C ASN A 134 -17.45 -14.89 -7.30
N ILE A 135 -17.63 -16.17 -7.67
CA ILE A 135 -17.52 -16.66 -9.07
C ILE A 135 -18.59 -16.02 -9.95
N GLN A 136 -19.86 -16.07 -9.52
CA GLN A 136 -20.94 -15.48 -10.31
C GLN A 136 -20.74 -13.98 -10.50
N PHE A 137 -20.34 -13.27 -9.44
CA PHE A 137 -20.13 -11.83 -9.51
C PHE A 137 -18.91 -11.47 -10.36
N SER A 138 -17.83 -12.25 -10.30
CA SER A 138 -16.62 -12.02 -11.09
C SER A 138 -16.90 -12.13 -12.59
N HIS A 139 -17.73 -13.10 -13.02
CA HIS A 139 -18.17 -13.20 -14.41
C HIS A 139 -19.02 -12.00 -14.86
N LEU A 140 -19.92 -11.50 -14.01
CA LEU A 140 -20.76 -10.35 -14.36
C LEU A 140 -19.97 -9.03 -14.47
N VAL A 141 -18.96 -8.85 -13.62
CA VAL A 141 -18.08 -7.67 -13.63
C VAL A 141 -16.90 -7.83 -14.60
N ASN A 142 -16.65 -9.05 -15.09
CA ASN A 142 -15.51 -9.41 -15.94
C ASN A 142 -14.16 -9.05 -15.30
N VAL A 143 -13.95 -9.58 -14.11
CA VAL A 143 -12.70 -9.50 -13.33
C VAL A 143 -12.40 -10.87 -12.74
N ASP A 144 -11.18 -11.08 -12.25
CA ASP A 144 -10.81 -12.34 -11.62
C ASP A 144 -11.57 -12.58 -10.30
N THR A 145 -11.93 -13.84 -10.04
CA THR A 145 -12.63 -14.24 -8.81
C THR A 145 -11.82 -13.91 -7.56
N SER A 146 -10.49 -14.02 -7.62
CA SER A 146 -9.59 -13.65 -6.53
C SER A 146 -9.66 -12.15 -6.22
N LEU A 147 -9.79 -11.28 -7.23
CA LEU A 147 -9.95 -9.84 -7.02
C LEU A 147 -11.27 -9.51 -6.32
N ILE A 148 -12.36 -10.21 -6.67
CA ILE A 148 -13.64 -10.08 -5.93
C ILE A 148 -13.50 -10.52 -4.48
N SER A 149 -12.79 -11.62 -4.21
CA SER A 149 -12.49 -12.08 -2.84
C SER A 149 -11.77 -11.00 -2.02
N ARG A 150 -10.74 -10.38 -2.61
CA ARG A 150 -9.96 -9.30 -2.00
C ARG A 150 -10.79 -8.05 -1.73
N PHE A 151 -11.68 -7.68 -2.66
CA PHE A 151 -12.64 -6.59 -2.45
C PHE A 151 -13.63 -6.90 -1.32
N ARG A 152 -14.18 -8.12 -1.32
CA ARG A 152 -15.19 -8.54 -0.34
C ARG A 152 -14.63 -8.67 1.08
N SER A 153 -13.39 -9.11 1.22
CA SER A 153 -12.69 -9.13 2.51
C SER A 153 -12.23 -7.74 2.97
N GLY A 154 -12.12 -6.78 2.06
CA GLY A 154 -11.71 -5.40 2.31
C GLY A 154 -10.19 -5.18 2.34
N VAL A 155 -9.38 -6.18 1.99
CA VAL A 155 -7.92 -6.00 1.86
C VAL A 155 -7.58 -5.09 0.67
N ARG A 156 -8.41 -5.16 -0.38
CA ARG A 156 -8.38 -4.29 -1.55
C ARG A 156 -9.68 -3.49 -1.67
N THR A 157 -9.63 -2.37 -2.38
CA THR A 157 -10.84 -1.66 -2.82
C THR A 157 -10.79 -1.39 -4.33
N PRO A 158 -11.95 -1.25 -5.01
CA PRO A 158 -11.99 -0.98 -6.44
C PRO A 158 -11.76 0.50 -6.76
N ASN A 159 -11.57 1.35 -5.75
CA ASN A 159 -11.48 2.79 -5.94
C ASN A 159 -10.32 3.17 -6.87
N SER A 160 -9.28 2.34 -6.92
CA SER A 160 -8.06 2.54 -7.73
C SER A 160 -8.37 2.50 -9.22
N ASN A 161 -9.49 1.88 -9.57
CA ASN A 161 -10.02 1.81 -10.91
C ASN A 161 -11.49 2.26 -10.91
N PRO A 162 -11.76 3.56 -11.15
CA PRO A 162 -13.12 4.11 -11.15
C PRO A 162 -14.07 3.39 -12.13
N VAL A 163 -13.54 2.84 -13.23
CA VAL A 163 -14.32 2.06 -14.20
C VAL A 163 -14.81 0.76 -13.56
N ILE A 164 -13.92 0.02 -12.89
CA ILE A 164 -14.29 -1.20 -12.16
C ILE A 164 -15.26 -0.86 -11.02
N ALA A 165 -14.99 0.19 -10.22
CA ALA A 165 -15.87 0.62 -9.15
C ALA A 165 -17.30 0.90 -9.65
N ARG A 166 -17.43 1.66 -10.74
CA ARG A 166 -18.73 1.96 -11.37
C ARG A 166 -19.41 0.72 -11.94
N ARG A 167 -18.63 -0.23 -12.50
CA ARG A 167 -19.15 -1.49 -13.01
C ARG A 167 -19.69 -2.38 -11.89
N ILE A 168 -18.94 -2.54 -10.80
CA ILE A 168 -19.36 -3.25 -9.58
C ILE A 168 -20.69 -2.69 -9.08
N THR A 169 -20.78 -1.36 -8.90
CA THR A 169 -22.02 -0.70 -8.46
C THR A 169 -23.17 -0.98 -9.42
N SER A 170 -22.94 -0.84 -10.74
CA SER A 170 -24.00 -1.00 -11.74
C SER A 170 -24.55 -2.42 -11.80
N VAL A 171 -23.66 -3.43 -11.78
CA VAL A 171 -24.06 -4.85 -11.79
C VAL A 171 -24.87 -5.20 -10.54
N LEU A 172 -24.41 -4.79 -9.35
CA LEU A 172 -25.14 -5.03 -8.10
C LEU A 172 -26.47 -4.30 -8.07
N TRP A 173 -26.51 -3.05 -8.52
CA TRP A 173 -27.73 -2.25 -8.57
C TRP A 173 -28.80 -2.90 -9.43
N GLU A 174 -28.47 -3.29 -10.66
CA GLU A 174 -29.42 -3.96 -11.55
C GLU A 174 -29.86 -5.32 -11.00
N ARG A 175 -28.95 -6.08 -10.38
CA ARG A 175 -29.30 -7.35 -9.73
C ARG A 175 -30.28 -7.15 -8.57
N LEU A 176 -29.99 -6.22 -7.66
CA LEU A 176 -30.85 -5.92 -6.51
C LEU A 176 -32.23 -5.39 -6.94
N LYS A 177 -32.28 -4.56 -7.98
CA LYS A 177 -33.53 -4.10 -8.59
C LYS A 177 -34.34 -5.25 -9.18
N SER A 178 -33.69 -6.17 -9.90
CA SER A 178 -34.35 -7.36 -10.47
C SER A 178 -34.95 -8.29 -9.40
N LEU A 179 -34.31 -8.38 -8.24
CA LEU A 179 -34.77 -9.15 -7.08
C LEU A 179 -35.76 -8.38 -6.20
N LYS A 180 -36.10 -7.13 -6.54
CA LYS A 180 -36.94 -6.23 -5.72
C LYS A 180 -36.40 -5.99 -4.31
N LYS A 181 -35.07 -5.99 -4.14
CA LYS A 181 -34.39 -5.84 -2.83
C LYS A 181 -33.92 -4.41 -2.51
N THR A 182 -34.50 -3.41 -3.18
CA THR A 182 -34.10 -2.00 -3.03
C THR A 182 -34.48 -1.43 -1.67
N GLU A 183 -35.57 -1.89 -1.06
CA GLU A 183 -35.97 -1.49 0.29
C GLU A 183 -35.00 -2.03 1.35
N GLU A 184 -34.59 -3.31 1.26
CA GLU A 184 -33.59 -3.86 2.17
C GLU A 184 -32.22 -3.19 2.01
N LEU A 185 -31.88 -2.81 0.77
CA LEU A 185 -30.67 -2.03 0.50
C LEU A 185 -30.74 -0.65 1.16
N ALA A 186 -31.88 0.05 1.07
CA ALA A 186 -32.04 1.36 1.72
C ALA A 186 -31.83 1.27 3.24
N ILE A 187 -32.36 0.21 3.88
CA ILE A 187 -32.14 -0.07 5.30
C ILE A 187 -30.64 -0.28 5.59
N LEU A 188 -29.94 -1.04 4.75
CA LEU A 188 -28.50 -1.31 4.87
C LEU A 188 -27.66 -0.04 4.73
N MET A 189 -28.07 0.85 3.85
CA MET A 189 -27.43 2.15 3.59
C MET A 189 -27.78 3.23 4.62
N HIS A 190 -28.76 2.97 5.48
CA HIS A 190 -29.38 3.97 6.37
C HIS A 190 -29.96 5.18 5.63
N VAL A 191 -30.54 4.95 4.43
CA VAL A 191 -31.26 5.97 3.65
C VAL A 191 -32.77 5.71 3.66
N PRO A 192 -33.62 6.73 3.43
CA PRO A 192 -35.06 6.54 3.31
C PRO A 192 -35.42 5.52 2.20
N ALA A 193 -36.41 4.67 2.46
CA ALA A 193 -36.79 3.56 1.58
C ALA A 193 -37.27 3.97 0.18
N ASP A 194 -37.73 5.22 0.03
CA ASP A 194 -38.19 5.84 -1.22
C ASP A 194 -37.06 6.51 -2.02
N LYS A 195 -35.82 6.49 -1.54
CA LYS A 195 -34.69 7.26 -2.10
C LYS A 195 -33.41 6.51 -2.45
N PRO A 196 -33.27 5.17 -2.41
CA PRO A 196 -32.05 4.58 -2.94
C PRO A 196 -32.04 4.81 -4.46
N ASP A 197 -31.03 5.52 -4.96
CA ASP A 197 -30.68 5.53 -6.37
C ASP A 197 -29.27 4.95 -6.56
N ARG A 198 -28.88 4.74 -7.83
CA ARG A 198 -27.60 4.15 -8.16
C ARG A 198 -26.41 5.01 -7.68
N GLU A 199 -26.56 6.32 -7.64
CA GLU A 199 -25.49 7.23 -7.22
C GLU A 199 -25.31 7.22 -5.71
N ALA A 200 -26.41 7.28 -4.95
CA ALA A 200 -26.39 7.09 -3.51
C ALA A 200 -25.82 5.72 -3.13
N PHE A 201 -26.15 4.66 -3.89
CA PHE A 201 -25.55 3.34 -3.70
C PHE A 201 -24.06 3.32 -4.02
N HIS A 202 -23.61 4.01 -5.07
CA HIS A 202 -22.19 4.16 -5.39
C HIS A 202 -21.44 4.86 -4.26
N GLN A 203 -21.96 5.99 -3.77
CA GLN A 203 -21.36 6.77 -2.69
C GLN A 203 -21.32 5.98 -1.39
N TRP A 204 -22.41 5.27 -1.04
CA TRP A 204 -22.42 4.39 0.11
C TRP A 204 -21.44 3.24 -0.05
N LEU A 205 -21.38 2.57 -1.20
CA LEU A 205 -20.52 1.40 -1.39
C LEU A 205 -19.03 1.80 -1.39
N CYS A 206 -18.67 2.79 -2.20
CA CYS A 206 -17.27 3.15 -2.50
C CYS A 206 -16.74 4.36 -1.70
N GLY A 207 -17.57 5.03 -0.90
CA GLY A 207 -17.16 6.19 -0.12
C GLY A 207 -16.11 5.86 0.95
N PHE A 208 -15.23 6.84 1.21
CA PHE A 208 -14.22 6.78 2.26
C PHE A 208 -14.86 6.51 3.64
N ASP A 209 -14.24 5.65 4.45
CA ASP A 209 -14.61 5.40 5.85
C ASP A 209 -13.58 5.95 6.83
N GLU A 210 -13.82 5.77 8.14
CA GLU A 210 -12.91 6.24 9.21
C GLU A 210 -11.47 5.70 9.08
N LEU A 211 -11.27 4.58 8.38
CA LEU A 211 -9.96 3.94 8.18
C LEU A 211 -9.37 4.20 6.79
N TYR A 212 -10.18 4.62 5.83
CA TYR A 212 -9.80 4.79 4.43
C TYR A 212 -9.58 6.28 4.13
N THR A 213 -8.33 6.72 3.95
CA THR A 213 -7.96 8.11 3.62
C THR A 213 -7.56 8.26 2.14
N ILE A 214 -7.50 9.50 1.64
CA ILE A 214 -7.04 9.81 0.27
C ILE A 214 -5.58 9.38 0.07
N GLU A 215 -4.77 9.51 1.12
CA GLU A 215 -3.37 9.11 1.11
C GLU A 215 -3.23 7.59 1.06
N ALA A 216 -3.97 6.85 1.89
CA ALA A 216 -3.97 5.38 1.84
C ALA A 216 -4.39 4.86 0.45
N TYR A 217 -5.39 5.50 -0.13
CA TYR A 217 -5.87 5.21 -1.48
C TYR A 217 -4.78 5.42 -2.54
N ALA A 218 -4.04 6.53 -2.48
CA ALA A 218 -2.98 6.83 -3.41
C ALA A 218 -1.88 5.75 -3.40
N ALA A 219 -1.44 5.29 -2.23
CA ALA A 219 -0.46 4.21 -2.12
C ALA A 219 -0.99 2.87 -2.64
N GLU A 220 -2.29 2.56 -2.41
CA GLU A 220 -2.93 1.35 -2.94
C GLU A 220 -2.93 1.35 -4.48
N ARG A 221 -3.37 2.45 -5.11
CA ARG A 221 -3.40 2.60 -6.58
C ARG A 221 -2.01 2.45 -7.19
N LEU A 222 -1.00 3.08 -6.59
CA LEU A 222 0.37 2.96 -7.05
C LEU A 222 0.82 1.50 -6.98
N SER A 223 0.66 0.86 -5.82
CA SER A 223 1.06 -0.54 -5.58
C SER A 223 0.34 -1.52 -6.51
N GLU A 224 -0.94 -1.28 -6.83
CA GLU A 224 -1.70 -2.13 -7.77
C GLU A 224 -1.17 -2.03 -9.21
N SER A 225 -0.70 -0.84 -9.61
CA SER A 225 -0.10 -0.65 -10.93
C SER A 225 1.19 -1.46 -11.06
N PHE A 226 1.99 -1.56 -9.99
CA PHE A 226 3.17 -2.44 -9.94
C PHE A 226 2.80 -3.92 -9.91
N ASP A 227 1.83 -4.31 -9.09
CA ASP A 227 1.38 -5.70 -8.91
C ASP A 227 0.78 -6.31 -10.19
N SER A 228 0.10 -5.49 -11.00
CA SER A 228 -0.49 -5.89 -12.27
C SER A 228 0.48 -5.76 -13.46
N PHE A 229 1.68 -5.19 -13.25
CA PHE A 229 2.65 -5.01 -14.32
C PHE A 229 3.15 -6.37 -14.82
N SER A 230 3.22 -6.51 -16.14
CA SER A 230 3.80 -7.68 -16.78
C SER A 230 4.52 -7.25 -18.03
N ALA A 231 5.81 -7.58 -18.13
CA ALA A 231 6.60 -7.34 -19.34
C ALA A 231 6.06 -8.08 -20.58
N LYS A 232 5.13 -9.03 -20.40
CA LYS A 232 4.47 -9.77 -21.49
C LYS A 232 3.22 -9.06 -22.01
N ASN A 233 2.63 -8.14 -21.25
CA ASN A 233 1.51 -7.32 -21.69
C ASN A 233 2.06 -6.19 -22.58
N ASN A 234 2.47 -6.55 -23.79
CA ASN A 234 3.09 -5.63 -24.72
C ASN A 234 2.07 -4.62 -25.23
N VAL A 235 2.28 -3.34 -24.92
CA VAL A 235 1.98 -2.31 -25.91
C VAL A 235 2.92 -2.61 -27.10
N LEU A 236 2.37 -2.86 -28.28
CA LEU A 236 3.17 -2.96 -29.51
C LEU A 236 3.79 -1.60 -29.77
N LEU A 237 5.04 -1.43 -29.32
CA LEU A 237 5.84 -0.28 -29.66
C LEU A 237 6.36 -0.47 -31.10
N PRO A 238 6.39 0.59 -31.91
CA PRO A 238 6.97 0.54 -33.25
C PRO A 238 8.46 0.18 -33.19
N ASP A 239 9.00 -0.40 -34.27
CA ASP A 239 10.41 -0.74 -34.35
C ASP A 239 11.27 0.53 -34.25
N PRO A 240 12.17 0.66 -33.25
CA PRO A 240 13.02 1.83 -33.09
C PRO A 240 13.80 2.23 -34.35
N ASP A 241 14.16 1.27 -35.21
CA ASP A 241 14.87 1.53 -36.46
C ASP A 241 13.96 2.09 -37.58
N GLU A 242 12.64 1.84 -37.50
CA GLU A 242 11.63 2.36 -38.41
C GLU A 242 11.00 3.67 -37.93
N VAL A 243 11.06 3.95 -36.62
CA VAL A 243 10.45 5.12 -35.96
C VAL A 243 11.05 6.46 -36.42
N VAL A 244 12.37 6.49 -36.69
CA VAL A 244 13.06 7.74 -37.05
C VAL A 244 13.67 7.64 -38.44
N PRO A 245 13.10 8.36 -39.43
CA PRO A 245 13.66 8.43 -40.77
C PRO A 245 15.13 8.89 -40.78
N ALA A 246 15.91 8.36 -41.73
CA ALA A 246 17.34 8.68 -41.85
C ALA A 246 17.62 10.19 -41.98
N HIS A 247 16.72 10.96 -42.61
CA HIS A 247 16.88 12.41 -42.75
C HIS A 247 16.75 13.17 -41.41
N ILE A 248 16.02 12.63 -40.43
CA ILE A 248 15.91 13.22 -39.09
C ILE A 248 17.20 12.93 -38.30
N LEU A 249 17.71 11.71 -38.37
CA LEU A 249 18.94 11.30 -37.68
C LEU A 249 20.17 12.08 -38.18
N ASN A 250 20.23 12.28 -39.50
CA ASN A 250 21.31 13.00 -40.19
C ASN A 250 21.06 14.50 -40.34
N ASP A 251 20.00 15.04 -39.72
CA ASP A 251 19.76 16.48 -39.70
C ASP A 251 20.97 17.20 -39.09
N THR A 252 21.25 18.41 -39.55
CA THR A 252 22.38 19.25 -39.08
C THR A 252 21.91 20.61 -38.57
N ARG A 253 20.58 20.86 -38.59
CA ARG A 253 20.01 22.11 -38.08
C ARG A 253 20.35 22.30 -36.61
N TYR A 254 20.69 23.55 -36.30
CA TYR A 254 20.90 24.04 -34.94
C TYR A 254 19.59 24.47 -34.26
N LEU A 255 18.59 24.92 -35.03
CA LEU A 255 17.38 25.52 -34.51
C LEU A 255 16.14 24.72 -34.91
N TYR A 256 15.27 24.48 -33.94
CA TYR A 256 13.98 23.83 -34.08
C TYR A 256 12.89 24.75 -33.50
N GLU A 257 11.80 24.97 -34.23
CA GLU A 257 10.76 25.93 -33.84
C GLU A 257 9.47 25.23 -33.40
N GLY A 258 8.94 25.69 -32.28
CA GLY A 258 7.71 25.22 -31.67
C GLY A 258 7.72 23.75 -31.23
N TYR A 259 6.54 23.23 -30.90
CA TYR A 259 6.36 21.84 -30.47
C TYR A 259 6.76 20.84 -31.55
N GLU A 260 6.44 21.09 -32.82
CA GLU A 260 6.86 20.21 -33.93
C GLU A 260 8.39 20.17 -34.09
N GLY A 261 9.04 21.32 -33.93
CA GLY A 261 10.49 21.40 -33.89
C GLY A 261 11.06 20.59 -32.72
N LEU A 262 10.54 20.77 -31.51
CA LEU A 262 10.97 20.02 -30.34
C LEU A 262 10.78 18.51 -30.53
N ARG A 263 9.62 18.06 -31.02
CA ARG A 263 9.35 16.65 -31.33
C ARG A 263 10.40 16.09 -32.28
N THR A 264 10.68 16.80 -33.38
CA THR A 264 11.72 16.40 -34.35
C THR A 264 13.11 16.33 -33.71
N ALA A 265 13.47 17.33 -32.89
CA ALA A 265 14.75 17.36 -32.18
C ALA A 265 14.88 16.18 -31.20
N VAL A 266 13.81 15.84 -30.48
CA VAL A 266 13.76 14.70 -29.54
C VAL A 266 13.88 13.37 -30.27
N LEU A 267 13.22 13.18 -31.42
CA LEU A 267 13.38 11.98 -32.24
C LEU A 267 14.82 11.83 -32.72
N ARG A 268 15.44 12.91 -33.21
CA ARG A 268 16.87 12.93 -33.58
C ARG A 268 17.77 12.58 -32.39
N PHE A 269 17.51 13.19 -31.24
CA PHE A 269 18.28 12.98 -30.02
C PHE A 269 18.24 11.54 -29.52
N LEU A 270 17.03 10.99 -29.30
CA LEU A 270 16.86 9.64 -28.80
C LEU A 270 17.22 8.58 -29.84
N GLY A 271 16.93 8.82 -31.12
CA GLY A 271 17.33 7.93 -32.22
C GLY A 271 18.85 7.80 -32.32
N ASN A 272 19.59 8.91 -32.26
CA ASN A 272 21.05 8.88 -32.25
C ASN A 272 21.60 8.25 -30.95
N ALA A 273 20.99 8.50 -29.79
CA ALA A 273 21.37 7.85 -28.54
C ALA A 273 21.18 6.33 -28.57
N ALA A 274 20.05 5.86 -29.11
CA ALA A 274 19.76 4.44 -29.27
C ALA A 274 20.75 3.76 -30.22
N LYS A 275 21.00 4.34 -31.41
CA LYS A 275 21.93 3.80 -32.42
C LYS A 275 23.38 3.77 -31.95
N SER A 276 23.81 4.83 -31.26
CA SER A 276 25.17 4.92 -30.72
C SER A 276 25.37 4.13 -29.42
N ARG A 277 24.31 3.53 -28.86
CA ARG A 277 24.31 2.89 -27.52
C ARG A 277 24.89 3.83 -26.47
N ALA A 278 24.29 5.01 -26.35
CA ALA A 278 24.70 6.03 -25.39
C ALA A 278 24.86 5.44 -23.98
N LYS A 279 25.91 5.86 -23.26
CA LYS A 279 26.15 5.38 -21.88
C LYS A 279 25.10 5.93 -20.93
N GLU A 280 24.82 7.23 -21.04
CA GLU A 280 23.87 7.92 -20.19
C GLU A 280 23.11 9.02 -20.94
N LEU A 281 21.92 9.34 -20.46
CA LEU A 281 21.13 10.51 -20.85
C LEU A 281 20.74 11.30 -19.60
N LEU A 282 20.91 12.61 -19.65
CA LEU A 282 20.64 13.53 -18.55
C LEU A 282 19.53 14.47 -18.97
N LEU A 283 18.35 14.34 -18.35
CA LEU A 283 17.13 15.01 -18.78
C LEU A 283 16.58 15.92 -17.68
N TYR A 284 16.37 17.19 -18.01
CA TYR A 284 15.67 18.15 -17.18
C TYR A 284 14.75 19.01 -18.04
N SER A 285 13.52 19.21 -17.56
CA SER A 285 12.56 20.13 -18.16
C SER A 285 11.51 20.51 -17.13
N ASP A 286 11.31 21.81 -16.93
CA ASP A 286 10.21 22.36 -16.11
C ASP A 286 9.07 22.98 -16.96
N GLN A 287 9.15 22.85 -18.29
CA GLN A 287 8.11 23.26 -19.23
C GLN A 287 6.87 22.34 -19.20
N SER A 288 5.74 22.80 -19.77
CA SER A 288 4.52 21.99 -19.94
C SER A 288 4.79 20.73 -20.79
N MET A 289 4.18 19.60 -20.42
CA MET A 289 4.28 18.35 -21.18
C MET A 289 3.29 18.25 -22.35
N GLU A 290 2.55 19.33 -22.67
CA GLU A 290 1.60 19.38 -23.79
C GLU A 290 2.21 18.90 -25.11
N TRP A 291 3.43 19.32 -25.43
CA TRP A 291 4.15 18.88 -26.63
C TRP A 291 4.27 17.35 -26.73
N MET A 292 4.28 16.64 -25.61
CA MET A 292 4.28 15.19 -25.57
C MET A 292 2.86 14.62 -25.55
N VAL A 293 1.93 15.20 -24.77
CA VAL A 293 0.59 14.65 -24.52
C VAL A 293 -0.43 14.93 -25.63
N GLU A 294 -0.21 15.93 -26.48
CA GLU A 294 -1.13 16.26 -27.57
C GLU A 294 -1.03 15.33 -28.79
N ASP A 295 0.13 14.70 -29.01
CA ASP A 295 0.39 13.85 -30.18
C ASP A 295 0.60 12.38 -29.78
N PRO A 296 -0.43 11.52 -29.94
CA PRO A 296 -0.35 10.09 -29.61
C PRO A 296 0.69 9.32 -30.42
N GLU A 297 0.90 9.67 -31.69
CA GLU A 297 1.86 9.00 -32.57
C GLU A 297 3.28 9.31 -32.11
N PHE A 298 3.58 10.59 -31.85
CA PHE A 298 4.85 11.00 -31.26
C PHE A 298 5.11 10.29 -29.93
N ARG A 299 4.11 10.12 -29.05
CA ARG A 299 4.31 9.40 -27.78
C ARG A 299 4.74 7.95 -27.97
N LEU A 300 4.16 7.24 -28.94
CA LEU A 300 4.55 5.87 -29.24
C LEU A 300 5.99 5.80 -29.75
N ASN A 301 6.36 6.73 -30.63
CA ASN A 301 7.71 6.87 -31.17
C ASN A 301 8.74 7.19 -30.06
N TRP A 302 8.42 8.16 -29.20
CA TRP A 302 9.22 8.50 -28.03
C TRP A 302 9.39 7.30 -27.08
N ALA A 303 8.30 6.59 -26.77
CA ALA A 303 8.33 5.42 -25.89
C ALA A 303 9.17 4.27 -26.48
N ALA A 304 9.08 4.03 -27.80
CA ALA A 304 9.91 3.06 -28.51
C ALA A 304 11.39 3.39 -28.39
N LEU A 305 11.78 4.66 -28.61
CA LEU A 305 13.18 5.09 -28.53
C LEU A 305 13.74 5.07 -27.09
N MET A 306 12.95 5.49 -26.10
CA MET A 306 13.33 5.36 -24.68
C MET A 306 13.51 3.89 -24.27
N THR A 307 12.62 3.03 -24.74
CA THR A 307 12.73 1.57 -24.53
C THR A 307 13.97 1.01 -25.23
N ALA A 308 14.30 1.47 -26.43
CA ALA A 308 15.51 1.05 -27.14
C ALA A 308 16.78 1.47 -26.39
N CYS A 309 16.83 2.70 -25.88
CA CYS A 309 17.95 3.19 -25.07
C CYS A 309 18.14 2.32 -23.82
N THR A 310 17.07 2.10 -23.05
CA THR A 310 17.14 1.30 -21.81
C THR A 310 17.50 -0.17 -22.08
N LYS A 311 16.98 -0.78 -23.15
CA LYS A 311 17.38 -2.13 -23.60
C LYS A 311 18.85 -2.23 -23.99
N ASN A 312 19.42 -1.17 -24.57
CA ASN A 312 20.85 -1.08 -24.90
C ASN A 312 21.75 -0.80 -23.69
N GLY A 313 21.18 -0.69 -22.48
CA GLY A 313 21.92 -0.43 -21.25
C GLY A 313 22.16 1.04 -20.97
N THR A 314 21.57 1.97 -21.73
CA THR A 314 21.67 3.41 -21.48
C THR A 314 21.01 3.76 -20.15
N LYS A 315 21.77 4.38 -19.25
CA LYS A 315 21.26 4.92 -17.99
C LYS A 315 20.60 6.28 -18.22
N ILE A 316 19.37 6.49 -17.75
CA ILE A 316 18.66 7.75 -17.95
C ILE A 316 18.42 8.41 -16.60
N SER A 317 19.00 9.58 -16.38
CA SER A 317 18.81 10.38 -15.17
C SER A 317 17.86 11.54 -15.47
N ILE A 318 16.77 11.63 -14.71
CA ILE A 318 15.70 12.62 -14.94
C ILE A 318 15.52 13.45 -13.68
N ILE A 319 15.62 14.77 -13.80
CA ILE A 319 15.25 15.70 -12.73
C ILE A 319 13.82 16.19 -13.03
N HIS A 320 12.87 15.74 -12.23
CA HIS A 320 11.47 16.11 -12.33
C HIS A 320 11.19 17.42 -11.59
N ASN A 321 10.38 18.28 -12.20
CA ASN A 321 9.75 19.39 -11.50
C ASN A 321 8.47 18.89 -10.79
N ILE A 322 8.51 18.80 -9.46
CA ILE A 322 7.42 18.28 -8.64
C ILE A 322 6.85 19.39 -7.78
N ASP A 323 6.04 20.25 -8.39
CA ASP A 323 5.07 21.09 -7.68
C ASP A 323 3.67 20.53 -7.93
N ARG A 324 3.39 19.36 -7.34
CA ARG A 324 2.27 18.51 -7.73
C ARG A 324 1.58 17.90 -6.52
N SER A 325 0.27 17.65 -6.66
CA SER A 325 -0.47 16.86 -5.68
C SER A 325 -0.01 15.40 -5.67
N LEU A 326 -0.32 14.67 -4.60
CA LEU A 326 -0.02 13.24 -4.49
C LEU A 326 -0.58 12.43 -5.66
N ASP A 327 -1.79 12.77 -6.11
CA ASP A 327 -2.41 12.10 -7.25
C ASP A 327 -1.66 12.32 -8.56
N GLN A 328 -1.23 13.55 -8.82
CA GLN A 328 -0.45 13.90 -10.01
C GLN A 328 0.93 13.23 -10.00
N MET A 329 1.56 13.09 -8.83
CA MET A 329 2.81 12.33 -8.70
C MET A 329 2.60 10.85 -9.04
N ASN A 330 1.55 10.23 -8.51
CA ASN A 330 1.26 8.83 -8.80
C ASN A 330 0.97 8.57 -10.27
N GLU A 331 0.14 9.40 -10.91
CA GLU A 331 -0.13 9.29 -12.36
C GLU A 331 1.17 9.45 -13.18
N ALA A 332 2.04 10.37 -12.78
CA ALA A 332 3.35 10.52 -13.41
C ALA A 332 4.23 9.27 -13.21
N ILE A 333 4.26 8.66 -12.03
CA ILE A 333 5.03 7.43 -11.80
C ILE A 333 4.47 6.26 -12.62
N ILE A 334 3.14 6.09 -12.63
CA ILE A 334 2.45 5.01 -13.34
C ILE A 334 2.67 5.12 -14.86
N SER A 335 2.62 6.32 -15.43
CA SER A 335 2.85 6.51 -16.87
C SER A 335 4.28 6.18 -17.33
N TRP A 336 5.26 6.25 -16.42
CA TRP A 336 6.65 5.88 -16.66
C TRP A 336 6.99 4.47 -16.20
N LEU A 337 6.02 3.73 -15.66
CA LEU A 337 6.22 2.41 -15.06
C LEU A 337 7.00 1.44 -15.96
N PRO A 338 6.68 1.27 -17.27
CA PRO A 338 7.45 0.38 -18.12
C PRO A 338 8.95 0.70 -18.19
N LEU A 339 9.31 2.00 -18.13
CA LEU A 339 10.70 2.45 -18.14
C LEU A 339 11.35 2.23 -16.77
N TYR A 340 10.66 2.50 -15.67
CA TYR A 340 11.18 2.19 -14.32
C TYR A 340 11.46 0.70 -14.15
N MET A 341 10.60 -0.15 -14.72
CA MET A 341 10.75 -1.60 -14.74
C MET A 341 11.92 -2.09 -15.64
N SER A 342 12.69 -1.20 -16.27
CA SER A 342 13.96 -1.55 -16.92
C SER A 342 15.16 -1.55 -15.96
N GLY A 343 15.03 -0.95 -14.77
CA GLY A 343 16.14 -0.74 -13.84
C GLY A 343 17.17 0.30 -14.28
N LYS A 344 16.94 1.02 -15.39
CA LYS A 344 17.90 1.99 -15.97
C LYS A 344 17.53 3.45 -15.77
N ILE A 345 16.42 3.75 -15.11
CA ILE A 345 15.97 5.12 -14.84
C ILE A 345 16.35 5.54 -13.43
N GLU A 346 16.95 6.71 -13.29
CA GLU A 346 17.11 7.40 -12.01
C GLU A 346 16.29 8.69 -12.02
N SER A 347 15.44 8.85 -11.01
CA SER A 347 14.55 10.01 -10.90
C SER A 347 14.90 10.84 -9.68
N TYR A 348 15.06 12.13 -9.90
CA TYR A 348 15.39 13.14 -8.90
C TYR A 348 14.34 14.24 -8.91
N TYR A 349 14.28 15.04 -7.85
CA TYR A 349 13.46 16.24 -7.81
C TYR A 349 14.19 17.34 -7.04
N HIS A 350 13.92 18.59 -7.42
CA HIS A 350 14.44 19.73 -6.68
C HIS A 350 13.48 20.08 -5.52
N PRO A 351 13.96 20.24 -4.27
CA PRO A 351 13.07 20.54 -3.13
C PRO A 351 12.41 21.92 -3.18
N MET A 352 13.01 22.87 -3.89
CA MET A 352 12.40 24.19 -4.12
C MET A 352 11.52 24.13 -5.37
N PRO A 353 10.33 24.76 -5.33
CA PRO A 353 9.45 24.85 -6.51
C PRO A 353 10.15 25.58 -7.65
N ALA A 354 9.80 25.23 -8.88
CA ALA A 354 10.31 25.93 -10.06
C ALA A 354 9.87 27.41 -10.08
N GLY A 355 10.64 28.23 -10.82
CA GLY A 355 10.27 29.62 -11.06
C GLY A 355 8.98 29.74 -11.88
N SER A 356 8.23 30.82 -11.69
CA SER A 356 6.96 31.06 -12.39
C SER A 356 7.06 31.95 -13.62
N ARG A 357 8.27 32.35 -14.03
CA ARG A 357 8.50 33.29 -15.15
C ARG A 357 9.04 32.62 -16.39
N PHE A 358 10.01 31.73 -16.21
CA PHE A 358 10.71 31.07 -17.30
C PHE A 358 10.66 29.57 -17.11
N SER A 359 10.56 28.85 -18.23
CA SER A 359 10.85 27.44 -18.31
C SER A 359 12.23 27.23 -18.94
N TYR A 360 12.81 26.05 -18.70
CA TYR A 360 14.11 25.61 -19.15
C TYR A 360 14.05 24.14 -19.56
N THR A 361 14.65 23.81 -20.71
CA THR A 361 14.81 22.45 -21.23
C THR A 361 16.28 22.14 -21.41
N LEU A 362 16.71 20.99 -20.90
CA LEU A 362 18.07 20.47 -20.99
C LEU A 362 18.02 18.95 -21.17
N PHE A 363 18.11 18.48 -22.41
CA PHE A 363 18.25 17.04 -22.72
C PHE A 363 19.65 16.79 -23.25
N LEU A 364 20.48 16.08 -22.49
CA LEU A 364 21.91 15.95 -22.75
C LEU A 364 22.30 14.48 -22.92
N ASN A 365 22.96 14.19 -24.03
CA ASN A 365 23.75 12.98 -24.26
C ASN A 365 25.23 13.40 -24.18
N PRO A 366 25.92 13.14 -23.05
CA PRO A 366 27.23 13.72 -22.79
C PRO A 366 28.25 13.46 -23.91
N GLY A 367 28.88 14.53 -24.38
CA GLY A 367 29.88 14.49 -25.46
C GLY A 367 29.33 14.23 -26.86
N GLN A 368 28.01 14.11 -27.03
CA GLN A 368 27.38 13.82 -28.33
C GLN A 368 26.44 14.96 -28.77
N ALA A 369 25.43 15.29 -27.96
CA ALA A 369 24.40 16.25 -28.33
C ALA A 369 23.63 16.78 -27.11
N CYS A 370 23.06 17.98 -27.25
CA CYS A 370 22.15 18.56 -26.25
C CYS A 370 21.00 19.34 -26.90
N ILE A 371 19.79 19.20 -26.37
CA ILE A 371 18.66 20.08 -26.66
C ILE A 371 18.54 21.10 -25.51
N LEU A 372 18.61 22.39 -25.87
CA LEU A 372 18.54 23.51 -24.94
C LEU A 372 17.42 24.48 -25.31
N ALA A 373 16.65 24.91 -24.33
CA ALA A 373 15.73 26.02 -24.52
C ALA A 373 15.43 26.75 -23.23
N SER A 374 15.07 28.02 -23.34
CA SER A 374 14.44 28.79 -22.27
C SER A 374 13.37 29.68 -22.87
N HIS A 375 12.19 29.67 -22.26
CA HIS A 375 11.03 30.41 -22.73
C HIS A 375 10.34 31.12 -21.58
N ILE A 376 9.53 32.12 -21.90
CA ILE A 376 8.54 32.63 -20.95
C ILE A 376 7.44 31.58 -20.86
N ILE A 377 7.03 31.22 -19.65
CA ILE A 377 5.99 30.20 -19.44
C ILE A 377 4.71 30.60 -20.19
N GLY A 378 4.15 29.67 -20.97
CA GLY A 378 2.98 29.87 -21.83
C GLY A 378 3.31 30.29 -23.27
N THR A 379 4.60 30.38 -23.64
CA THR A 379 5.04 30.73 -25.00
C THR A 379 5.77 29.60 -25.74
N GLU A 380 5.90 28.43 -25.11
CA GLU A 380 6.69 27.29 -25.57
C GLU A 380 6.24 26.74 -26.93
N GLN A 381 4.94 26.84 -27.25
CA GLN A 381 4.39 26.40 -28.53
C GLN A 381 5.02 27.11 -29.73
N ASN A 382 5.46 28.35 -29.56
CA ASN A 382 6.18 29.14 -30.57
C ASN A 382 7.66 29.35 -30.19
N GLY A 383 8.13 28.61 -29.20
CA GLY A 383 9.48 28.70 -28.65
C GLY A 383 10.54 28.16 -29.61
N ARG A 384 11.79 28.55 -29.37
CA ARG A 384 12.96 28.05 -30.12
C ARG A 384 13.77 27.09 -29.27
N TYR A 385 14.07 25.92 -29.84
CA TYR A 385 14.89 24.87 -29.23
C TYR A 385 16.20 24.73 -30.01
N ARG A 386 17.32 24.74 -29.29
CA ARG A 386 18.67 24.66 -29.86
C ARG A 386 19.18 23.24 -29.74
N TYR A 387 19.67 22.67 -30.84
CA TYR A 387 20.35 21.37 -30.87
C TYR A 387 21.85 21.60 -31.02
N VAL A 388 22.60 21.35 -29.95
CA VAL A 388 24.02 21.66 -29.83
C VAL A 388 24.85 20.39 -29.86
N THR A 389 25.98 20.43 -30.58
CA THR A 389 26.96 19.33 -30.69
C THR A 389 28.40 19.78 -30.42
N MET A 390 28.62 21.06 -30.10
CA MET A 390 29.95 21.63 -29.88
C MET A 390 30.52 21.16 -28.52
N PRO A 391 31.74 20.57 -28.46
CA PRO A 391 32.25 19.94 -27.24
C PRO A 391 32.38 20.85 -26.00
N ASP A 392 32.72 22.11 -26.20
CA ASP A 392 32.81 23.14 -25.16
C ASP A 392 31.44 23.41 -24.53
N VAL A 393 30.42 23.64 -25.34
CA VAL A 393 29.04 23.86 -24.85
C VAL A 393 28.46 22.61 -24.20
N LEU A 394 28.76 21.42 -24.73
CA LEU A 394 28.33 20.16 -24.10
C LEU A 394 28.95 19.95 -22.72
N SER A 395 30.19 20.42 -22.51
CA SER A 395 30.87 20.36 -21.21
C SER A 395 30.21 21.32 -20.21
N GLU A 396 29.89 22.55 -20.63
CA GLU A 396 29.13 23.51 -19.82
C GLU A 396 27.73 22.98 -19.43
N CYS A 397 27.04 22.35 -20.38
CA CYS A 397 25.73 21.73 -20.12
C CYS A 397 25.82 20.61 -19.08
N LEU A 398 26.89 19.81 -19.13
CA LEU A 398 27.14 18.74 -18.17
C LEU A 398 27.40 19.30 -16.77
N GLU A 399 28.23 20.35 -16.65
CA GLU A 399 28.48 21.05 -15.38
C GLU A 399 27.20 21.67 -14.83
N THR A 400 26.38 22.27 -15.70
CA THR A 400 25.06 22.84 -15.33
C THR A 400 24.14 21.76 -14.77
N PHE A 401 24.00 20.62 -15.46
CA PHE A 401 23.17 19.51 -14.97
C PHE A 401 23.66 18.97 -13.64
N ARG A 402 24.98 18.78 -13.47
CA ARG A 402 25.58 18.28 -12.23
C ARG A 402 25.34 19.24 -11.05
N SER A 403 25.54 20.54 -11.28
CA SER A 403 25.31 21.58 -10.27
C SER A 403 23.84 21.62 -9.80
N LEU A 404 22.89 21.39 -10.71
CA LEU A 404 21.48 21.24 -10.36
C LEU A 404 21.23 19.94 -9.61
N SER A 405 21.82 18.83 -10.06
CA SER A 405 21.63 17.50 -9.47
C SER A 405 22.15 17.42 -8.03
N GLU A 406 23.22 18.14 -7.68
CA GLU A 406 23.77 18.21 -6.31
C GLU A 406 22.77 18.82 -5.30
N GLN A 407 21.83 19.63 -5.79
CA GLN A 407 20.78 20.26 -4.97
C GLN A 407 19.47 19.46 -4.98
N CYS A 408 19.40 18.40 -5.80
CA CYS A 408 18.22 17.56 -5.92
C CYS A 408 18.22 16.43 -4.87
N ARG A 409 17.03 15.87 -4.63
CA ARG A 409 16.84 14.66 -3.83
C ARG A 409 16.35 13.53 -4.73
N PRO A 410 16.70 12.27 -4.45
CA PRO A 410 16.08 11.14 -5.13
C PRO A 410 14.56 11.17 -4.93
N LEU A 411 13.82 11.04 -6.04
CA LEU A 411 12.37 10.78 -6.00
C LEU A 411 12.12 9.31 -5.66
N MET A 412 12.89 8.44 -6.31
CA MET A 412 12.88 7.01 -6.08
C MET A 412 14.27 6.42 -6.34
N GLN A 413 14.56 5.28 -5.72
CA GLN A 413 15.78 4.50 -5.94
C GLN A 413 15.40 3.12 -6.44
N ILE A 414 15.97 2.71 -7.58
CA ILE A 414 15.65 1.44 -8.22
C ILE A 414 16.82 0.48 -8.03
N THR A 415 16.53 -0.73 -7.59
CA THR A 415 17.53 -1.78 -7.35
C THR A 415 17.01 -3.13 -7.85
N GLU A 416 17.93 -4.00 -8.26
CA GLU A 416 17.60 -5.37 -8.71
C GLU A 416 17.63 -6.39 -7.56
N HIS A 417 18.09 -5.97 -6.37
CA HIS A 417 18.26 -6.84 -5.22
C HIS A 417 17.31 -6.47 -4.09
N TYR A 418 16.85 -7.48 -3.36
CA TYR A 418 16.16 -7.24 -2.09
C TYR A 418 17.09 -6.50 -1.11
N SER A 419 16.61 -5.35 -0.64
CA SER A 419 17.20 -4.56 0.44
C SER A 419 16.09 -4.00 1.30
N VAL A 420 16.32 -3.91 2.61
CA VAL A 420 15.40 -3.26 3.55
C VAL A 420 15.81 -1.79 3.68
N PRO A 421 14.87 -0.83 3.69
CA PRO A 421 15.23 0.58 3.79
C PRO A 421 15.72 0.88 5.22
N ALA A 422 16.55 1.92 5.34
CA ALA A 422 17.00 2.39 6.65
C ALA A 422 15.84 3.09 7.36
N CYS A 423 15.30 2.47 8.40
CA CYS A 423 14.15 2.98 9.16
C CYS A 423 14.56 3.30 10.61
N SER A 424 14.00 4.36 11.19
CA SER A 424 14.37 4.82 12.54
C SER A 424 13.40 4.40 13.65
N LYS A 425 12.10 4.25 13.34
CA LYS A 425 11.03 4.07 14.35
C LYS A 425 10.28 2.74 14.30
N GLY A 426 10.36 2.01 13.19
CA GLY A 426 9.57 0.80 12.96
C GLY A 426 9.46 0.47 11.49
N LEU A 427 9.11 -0.77 11.18
CA LEU A 427 8.94 -1.25 9.81
C LEU A 427 7.64 -2.06 9.72
N THR A 428 6.83 -1.78 8.70
CA THR A 428 5.71 -2.62 8.32
C THR A 428 6.03 -3.33 7.01
N ALA A 429 5.99 -4.65 7.03
CA ALA A 429 6.13 -5.48 5.85
C ALA A 429 4.77 -6.08 5.47
N ILE A 430 4.40 -5.98 4.19
CA ILE A 430 3.19 -6.58 3.64
C ILE A 430 3.64 -7.56 2.54
N PHE A 431 3.42 -8.86 2.77
CA PHE A 431 3.88 -9.92 1.87
C PHE A 431 2.71 -10.73 1.30
N PRO A 432 2.90 -11.35 0.12
CA PRO A 432 1.88 -12.23 -0.49
C PRO A 432 1.73 -13.58 0.20
N SER A 433 2.67 -13.97 1.07
CA SER A 433 2.65 -15.22 1.83
C SER A 433 3.58 -15.11 3.05
N LEU A 434 3.71 -16.19 3.84
CA LEU A 434 4.59 -16.21 5.02
C LEU A 434 6.04 -15.87 4.66
N SER A 435 6.67 -14.96 5.42
CA SER A 435 7.99 -14.45 5.06
C SER A 435 9.11 -15.46 5.24
N LEU A 436 10.10 -15.38 4.35
CA LEU A 436 11.32 -16.16 4.47
C LEU A 436 12.07 -15.81 5.77
N SER A 437 12.04 -14.55 6.21
CA SER A 437 12.72 -14.10 7.44
C SER A 437 12.19 -14.73 8.73
N THR A 438 10.94 -15.21 8.76
CA THR A 438 10.34 -15.87 9.92
C THR A 438 10.34 -17.39 9.82
N MET A 439 10.79 -17.94 8.69
CA MET A 439 10.86 -19.38 8.49
C MET A 439 11.86 -20.03 9.47
N PRO A 440 11.55 -21.21 10.02
CA PRO A 440 12.53 -22.00 10.77
C PRO A 440 13.76 -22.34 9.90
N GLU A 441 14.96 -22.30 10.49
CA GLU A 441 16.22 -22.63 9.80
C GLU A 441 16.18 -24.02 9.16
N SER A 442 15.71 -25.02 9.91
CA SER A 442 15.58 -26.40 9.43
C SER A 442 14.72 -26.51 8.17
N LEU A 443 13.68 -25.68 8.06
CA LEU A 443 12.78 -25.68 6.91
C LEU A 443 13.40 -24.96 5.71
N ALA A 444 14.21 -23.91 5.95
CA ALA A 444 14.96 -23.23 4.90
C ALA A 444 16.04 -24.14 4.28
N GLU A 445 16.71 -24.95 5.12
CA GLU A 445 17.68 -25.96 4.67
C GLU A 445 17.01 -27.08 3.87
N GLU A 446 15.82 -27.53 4.30
CA GLU A 446 15.05 -28.58 3.62
C GLU A 446 14.56 -28.15 2.23
N LEU A 447 13.99 -26.94 2.09
CA LEU A 447 13.18 -26.56 0.92
C LEU A 447 13.96 -26.09 -0.32
N GLY A 448 15.15 -25.50 -0.18
CA GLY A 448 15.73 -24.74 -1.30
C GLY A 448 17.25 -24.78 -1.46
N GLY A 449 17.90 -25.74 -0.79
CA GLY A 449 19.36 -25.92 -0.90
C GLY A 449 20.15 -24.65 -0.56
N SER A 450 21.37 -24.53 -1.10
CA SER A 450 22.30 -23.47 -0.68
C SER A 450 21.88 -22.03 -1.06
N SER A 451 21.03 -21.84 -2.07
CA SER A 451 20.59 -20.49 -2.50
C SER A 451 19.53 -19.92 -1.58
N LEU A 452 18.45 -20.69 -1.32
CA LEU A 452 17.39 -20.30 -0.38
C LEU A 452 17.95 -20.08 1.02
N ALA A 453 18.82 -20.99 1.50
CA ALA A 453 19.42 -20.87 2.83
C ALA A 453 20.25 -19.58 2.99
N LYS A 454 21.00 -19.16 1.95
CA LYS A 454 21.74 -17.89 1.97
C LYS A 454 20.81 -16.69 2.03
N GLU A 455 19.74 -16.71 1.22
CA GLU A 455 18.77 -15.61 1.20
C GLU A 455 17.98 -15.52 2.52
N TRP A 456 17.58 -16.68 3.05
CA TRP A 456 16.99 -16.81 4.37
C TRP A 456 17.90 -16.21 5.44
N ALA A 457 19.16 -16.62 5.50
CA ALA A 457 20.11 -16.12 6.49
C ALA A 457 20.29 -14.59 6.40
N ARG A 458 20.32 -14.05 5.18
CA ARG A 458 20.39 -12.60 4.94
C ARG A 458 19.16 -11.86 5.46
N ARG A 459 17.96 -12.34 5.14
CA ARG A 459 16.69 -11.73 5.57
C ARG A 459 16.47 -11.89 7.07
N LYS A 460 16.75 -13.08 7.63
CA LYS A 460 16.68 -13.38 9.07
C LYS A 460 17.58 -12.46 9.88
N LYS A 461 18.86 -12.32 9.49
CA LYS A 461 19.80 -11.38 10.13
C LYS A 461 19.31 -9.92 10.09
N THR A 462 18.61 -9.54 9.02
CA THR A 462 18.05 -8.18 8.89
C THR A 462 16.86 -8.00 9.82
N LEU A 463 15.94 -8.98 9.86
CA LEU A 463 14.81 -8.99 10.78
C LEU A 463 15.27 -8.93 12.25
N ASP A 464 16.26 -9.73 12.64
CA ASP A 464 16.76 -9.77 14.02
C ASP A 464 17.29 -8.41 14.47
N LYS A 465 18.06 -7.72 13.62
CA LYS A 465 18.54 -6.35 13.88
C LYS A 465 17.42 -5.34 14.07
N ILE A 466 16.32 -5.50 13.34
CA ILE A 466 15.14 -4.63 13.48
C ILE A 466 14.47 -4.92 14.82
N LEU A 467 14.22 -6.19 15.12
CA LEU A 467 13.56 -6.64 16.34
C LEU A 467 14.33 -6.27 17.62
N GLU A 468 15.65 -6.07 17.55
CA GLU A 468 16.44 -5.55 18.67
C GLU A 468 16.03 -4.13 19.11
N LYS A 469 15.55 -3.29 18.19
CA LYS A 469 15.41 -1.84 18.44
C LYS A 469 14.04 -1.28 18.11
N GLN A 470 13.26 -1.95 17.26
CA GLN A 470 12.11 -1.38 16.58
C GLN A 470 10.97 -2.37 16.48
N ILE A 471 9.75 -1.85 16.46
CA ILE A 471 8.56 -2.66 16.21
C ILE A 471 8.53 -3.05 14.73
N TYR A 472 8.34 -4.34 14.47
CA TYR A 472 8.17 -4.91 13.14
C TYR A 472 6.75 -5.48 13.01
N TYR A 473 5.96 -4.87 12.12
CA TYR A 473 4.65 -5.39 11.74
C TYR A 473 4.78 -6.26 10.51
N GLU A 474 4.33 -7.51 10.59
CA GLU A 474 4.29 -8.43 9.47
C GLU A 474 2.84 -8.72 9.09
N CYS A 475 2.42 -8.22 7.93
CA CYS A 475 1.09 -8.40 7.38
C CYS A 475 1.15 -9.49 6.30
N VAL A 476 0.61 -10.67 6.60
CA VAL A 476 0.66 -11.84 5.71
C VAL A 476 -0.69 -12.53 5.62
N PRO A 477 -1.11 -12.99 4.43
CA PRO A 477 -2.27 -13.85 4.32
C PRO A 477 -2.00 -15.21 4.92
N LEU A 478 -2.99 -15.76 5.62
CA LEU A 478 -2.93 -17.12 6.14
C LEU A 478 -3.71 -18.07 5.22
N ALA A 479 -3.03 -19.08 4.67
CA ALA A 479 -3.60 -20.05 3.75
C ALA A 479 -4.82 -20.77 4.36
N ASP A 480 -5.83 -21.02 3.53
CA ASP A 480 -6.99 -21.83 3.92
C ASP A 480 -6.77 -23.33 3.71
N ASP A 481 -7.69 -24.13 4.25
CA ASP A 481 -7.61 -25.60 4.18
C ASP A 481 -7.67 -26.08 2.74
N GLU A 482 -8.43 -25.41 1.88
CA GLU A 482 -8.54 -25.75 0.46
C GLU A 482 -7.17 -25.58 -0.24
N THR A 483 -6.50 -24.44 -0.02
CA THR A 483 -5.17 -24.17 -0.56
C THR A 483 -4.15 -25.19 -0.06
N LEU A 484 -4.13 -25.45 1.25
CA LEU A 484 -3.18 -26.37 1.87
C LEU A 484 -3.37 -27.84 1.44
N ASN A 485 -4.62 -28.26 1.22
CA ASN A 485 -4.93 -29.64 0.84
C ASN A 485 -4.76 -29.90 -0.67
N ASN A 486 -5.07 -28.91 -1.52
CA ASN A 486 -5.11 -29.13 -2.98
C ASN A 486 -3.81 -28.74 -3.67
N SER A 487 -3.26 -27.58 -3.34
CA SER A 487 -2.19 -26.97 -4.15
C SER A 487 -0.93 -26.63 -3.37
N GLY A 488 -0.97 -26.65 -2.04
CA GLY A 488 0.10 -26.16 -1.16
C GLY A 488 0.20 -24.64 -1.17
N ALA A 489 0.47 -24.05 -0.01
CA ALA A 489 0.66 -22.60 0.10
C ALA A 489 1.98 -22.18 -0.55
N THR A 490 1.96 -21.15 -1.39
CA THR A 490 3.16 -20.65 -2.07
C THR A 490 4.11 -19.98 -1.07
N LEU A 491 5.39 -20.32 -1.14
CA LEU A 491 6.46 -19.68 -0.39
C LEU A 491 6.74 -18.28 -0.95
N GLN A 492 7.25 -17.37 -0.13
CA GLN A 492 7.68 -16.04 -0.57
C GLN A 492 8.59 -16.15 -1.80
N ALA A 493 8.29 -15.41 -2.87
CA ALA A 493 8.99 -15.60 -4.14
C ALA A 493 10.47 -15.23 -4.01
N LEU A 494 11.33 -16.07 -4.58
CA LEU A 494 12.75 -15.77 -4.73
C LEU A 494 12.99 -14.98 -6.02
N GLN A 495 14.03 -14.14 -6.02
CA GLN A 495 14.49 -13.39 -7.20
C GLN A 495 15.19 -14.28 -8.25
N ASP A 496 14.90 -15.58 -8.27
CA ASP A 496 15.36 -16.57 -9.25
C ASP A 496 14.21 -17.22 -10.04
N GLY A 497 12.96 -16.85 -9.74
CA GLY A 497 11.75 -17.39 -10.38
C GLY A 497 11.33 -18.76 -9.89
N LEU A 498 11.98 -19.32 -8.87
CA LEU A 498 11.60 -20.59 -8.28
C LEU A 498 10.30 -20.43 -7.47
N VAL A 499 9.27 -21.17 -7.87
CA VAL A 499 7.98 -21.21 -7.14
C VAL A 499 7.97 -22.44 -6.25
N LEU A 500 8.30 -22.26 -4.98
CA LEU A 500 8.21 -23.29 -3.96
C LEU A 500 6.86 -23.26 -3.26
N ARG A 501 6.41 -24.42 -2.77
CA ARG A 501 5.15 -24.57 -2.05
C ARG A 501 5.35 -25.40 -0.80
N TYR A 502 4.67 -25.01 0.28
CA TYR A 502 4.65 -25.76 1.52
C TYR A 502 3.72 -26.97 1.41
N THR A 503 4.13 -28.10 2.00
CA THR A 503 3.17 -29.09 2.49
C THR A 503 2.43 -28.57 3.72
N LYS A 504 1.36 -29.26 4.12
CA LYS A 504 0.61 -28.90 5.34
C LYS A 504 1.48 -28.91 6.59
N GLU A 505 2.35 -29.92 6.71
CA GLU A 505 3.26 -30.10 7.86
C GLU A 505 4.33 -29.01 7.91
N GLN A 506 4.90 -28.66 6.75
CA GLN A 506 5.88 -27.59 6.62
C GLN A 506 5.26 -26.22 6.92
N TYR A 507 4.04 -25.98 6.44
CA TYR A 507 3.29 -24.77 6.76
C TYR A 507 3.01 -24.68 8.26
N ALA A 508 2.56 -25.77 8.90
CA ALA A 508 2.36 -25.85 10.34
C ALA A 508 3.67 -25.60 11.12
N ALA A 509 4.81 -26.09 10.63
CA ALA A 509 6.12 -25.81 11.25
C ALA A 509 6.46 -24.32 11.23
N HIS A 510 6.20 -23.62 10.13
CA HIS A 510 6.36 -22.17 10.06
C HIS A 510 5.38 -21.44 11.01
N ILE A 511 4.13 -21.89 11.09
CA ILE A 511 3.14 -21.33 12.05
C ILE A 511 3.62 -21.46 13.50
N ARG A 512 4.23 -22.59 13.89
CA ARG A 512 4.84 -22.75 15.24
C ARG A 512 5.94 -21.72 15.50
N GLN A 513 6.76 -21.41 14.49
CA GLN A 513 7.79 -20.38 14.60
C GLN A 513 7.20 -18.97 14.73
N LEU A 514 6.12 -18.66 14.01
CA LEU A 514 5.41 -17.40 14.14
C LEU A 514 4.77 -17.22 15.53
N ILE A 515 4.21 -18.30 16.10
CA ILE A 515 3.73 -18.32 17.49
C ILE A 515 4.88 -18.03 18.44
N THR A 516 6.02 -18.73 18.27
CA THR A 516 7.22 -18.55 19.10
C THR A 516 7.72 -17.10 19.06
N LEU A 517 7.81 -16.49 17.87
CA LEU A 517 8.18 -15.09 17.70
C LEU A 517 7.18 -14.14 18.37
N THR A 518 5.88 -14.43 18.27
CA THR A 518 4.82 -13.61 18.88
C THR A 518 4.87 -13.67 20.42
N GLU A 519 5.23 -14.81 20.98
CA GLU A 519 5.37 -15.03 22.43
C GLU A 519 6.67 -14.44 22.99
N GLN A 520 7.79 -14.65 22.29
CA GLN A 520 9.13 -14.35 22.82
C GLN A 520 9.69 -12.99 22.40
N CYS A 521 9.19 -12.38 21.32
CA CYS A 521 9.72 -11.12 20.80
C CYS A 521 8.70 -9.97 20.97
N PRO A 522 8.86 -9.10 21.99
CA PRO A 522 7.95 -7.98 22.25
C PRO A 522 7.80 -6.99 21.08
N ASN A 523 8.79 -6.93 20.21
CA ASN A 523 8.85 -6.05 19.04
C ASN A 523 8.25 -6.68 17.77
N TYR A 524 7.95 -7.97 17.77
CA TYR A 524 7.32 -8.65 16.63
C TYR A 524 5.79 -8.57 16.73
N ARG A 525 5.13 -8.17 15.64
CA ARG A 525 3.67 -7.99 15.54
C ARG A 525 3.15 -8.60 14.24
N LEU A 526 2.64 -9.83 14.32
CA LEU A 526 1.98 -10.49 13.19
C LEU A 526 0.54 -9.99 13.02
N ILE A 527 0.19 -9.61 11.79
CA ILE A 527 -1.15 -9.18 11.37
C ILE A 527 -1.67 -10.19 10.35
N PRO A 528 -2.59 -11.10 10.75
CA PRO A 528 -3.12 -12.11 9.84
C PRO A 528 -4.11 -11.48 8.86
N LEU A 529 -3.80 -11.54 7.57
CA LEU A 529 -4.69 -11.06 6.52
C LEU A 529 -5.63 -12.19 6.06
N PRO A 530 -6.88 -11.88 5.70
CA PRO A 530 -7.84 -12.88 5.22
C PRO A 530 -7.54 -13.34 3.79
N ASP A 531 -6.83 -12.54 3.00
CA ASP A 531 -6.48 -12.83 1.60
C ASP A 531 -5.20 -12.05 1.23
N THR A 532 -4.54 -12.49 0.16
CA THR A 532 -3.36 -11.83 -0.41
C THR A 532 -3.70 -10.43 -0.86
N VAL A 533 -2.93 -9.44 -0.44
CA VAL A 533 -3.15 -8.05 -0.85
C VAL A 533 -2.71 -7.85 -2.29
N PHE A 534 -1.40 -7.89 -2.54
CA PHE A 534 -0.76 -7.87 -3.86
C PHE A 534 -0.12 -9.23 -4.09
N ALA A 535 -0.34 -9.84 -5.26
CA ALA A 535 0.14 -11.19 -5.56
C ALA A 535 1.60 -11.21 -6.04
N ASN A 536 2.01 -10.17 -6.74
CA ASN A 536 3.31 -10.03 -7.40
C ASN A 536 4.14 -8.89 -6.78
N THR A 537 3.78 -8.45 -5.57
CA THR A 537 4.43 -7.31 -4.93
C THR A 537 4.52 -7.49 -3.43
N GLU A 538 5.68 -7.13 -2.87
CA GLU A 538 5.90 -6.95 -1.45
C GLU A 538 6.05 -5.45 -1.16
N LEU A 539 5.58 -5.03 0.02
CA LEU A 539 5.74 -3.65 0.48
C LEU A 539 6.55 -3.64 1.77
N LEU A 540 7.58 -2.77 1.82
CA LEU A 540 8.31 -2.44 3.05
C LEU A 540 8.10 -0.95 3.34
N ILE A 541 7.51 -0.63 4.48
CA ILE A 541 6.99 0.71 4.78
C ILE A 541 7.51 1.20 6.13
N CYS A 542 8.12 2.38 6.13
CA CYS A 542 8.42 3.17 7.32
C CYS A 542 8.20 4.67 7.06
N GLU A 543 8.39 5.52 8.07
CA GLU A 543 8.10 6.96 7.92
C GLU A 543 8.96 7.63 6.83
N GLU A 544 10.19 7.14 6.65
CA GLU A 544 11.16 7.69 5.71
C GLU A 544 11.14 7.04 4.32
N SER A 545 10.42 5.92 4.17
CA SER A 545 10.52 5.06 2.99
C SER A 545 9.22 4.30 2.72
N GLY A 546 8.75 4.37 1.48
CA GLY A 546 7.77 3.41 0.95
C GLY A 546 8.43 2.60 -0.16
N GLN A 547 8.68 1.31 0.06
CA GLN A 547 9.37 0.45 -0.91
C GLN A 547 8.41 -0.58 -1.48
N ILE A 548 8.38 -0.67 -2.80
CA ILE A 548 7.70 -1.69 -3.58
C ILE A 548 8.76 -2.67 -4.09
N ILE A 549 8.53 -3.97 -3.94
CA ILE A 549 9.38 -5.02 -4.48
C ILE A 549 8.53 -5.90 -5.39
N HIS A 550 8.84 -5.93 -6.68
CA HIS A 550 8.16 -6.76 -7.66
C HIS A 550 8.71 -8.19 -7.60
N THR A 551 7.83 -9.15 -7.31
CA THR A 551 8.22 -10.55 -7.01
C THR A 551 8.11 -11.48 -8.22
N CYS A 552 7.93 -10.93 -9.42
CA CYS A 552 8.01 -11.66 -10.67
C CYS A 552 8.86 -10.88 -11.69
N PRO A 553 9.26 -11.47 -12.82
CA PRO A 553 10.05 -10.75 -13.82
C PRO A 553 9.32 -9.51 -14.38
N PRO A 554 9.97 -8.33 -14.44
CA PRO A 554 11.34 -8.06 -14.00
C PRO A 554 11.43 -7.88 -12.47
N PHE A 555 12.41 -8.55 -11.84
CA PHE A 555 12.62 -8.48 -10.39
C PHE A 555 13.28 -7.15 -10.01
N ILE A 556 12.45 -6.17 -9.67
CA ILE A 556 12.89 -4.82 -9.35
C ILE A 556 12.29 -4.39 -8.02
N SER A 557 13.10 -3.69 -7.24
CA SER A 557 12.63 -2.94 -6.09
C SER A 557 12.76 -1.44 -6.33
N ILE A 558 11.69 -0.71 -6.05
CA ILE A 558 11.63 0.74 -6.10
C ILE A 558 11.39 1.27 -4.69
N ASN A 559 12.32 2.06 -4.19
CA ASN A 559 12.21 2.74 -2.91
C ASN A 559 11.85 4.21 -3.11
N PHE A 560 10.67 4.63 -2.65
CA PHE A 560 10.24 6.02 -2.67
C PHE A 560 10.69 6.74 -1.40
N THR A 561 11.27 7.94 -1.58
CA THR A 561 11.81 8.77 -0.49
C THR A 561 11.13 10.14 -0.39
N HIS A 562 10.18 10.44 -1.28
CA HIS A 562 9.44 11.69 -1.23
C HIS A 562 8.47 11.71 -0.04
N PRO A 563 8.46 12.75 0.83
CA PRO A 563 7.70 12.74 2.09
C PRO A 563 6.20 12.47 1.93
N LEU A 564 5.55 13.07 0.92
CA LEU A 564 4.12 12.86 0.66
C LEU A 564 3.81 11.41 0.23
N ILE A 565 4.72 10.77 -0.50
CA ILE A 565 4.58 9.37 -0.92
C ILE A 565 4.83 8.46 0.29
N CYS A 566 5.87 8.71 1.08
CA CYS A 566 6.15 7.92 2.29
C CYS A 566 4.99 8.00 3.29
N HIS A 567 4.40 9.19 3.45
CA HIS A 567 3.20 9.38 4.27
C HIS A 567 2.02 8.56 3.74
N SER A 568 1.81 8.52 2.42
CA SER A 568 0.71 7.75 1.81
C SER A 568 0.84 6.24 2.05
N PHE A 569 2.05 5.69 1.95
CA PHE A 569 2.32 4.30 2.33
C PHE A 569 2.10 4.06 3.83
N THR A 570 2.49 5.01 4.68
CA THR A 570 2.27 4.89 6.13
C THR A 570 0.78 4.89 6.49
N GLU A 571 -0.04 5.74 5.85
CA GLU A 571 -1.50 5.72 6.03
C GLU A 571 -2.11 4.41 5.51
N TYR A 572 -1.63 3.89 4.38
CA TYR A 572 -2.06 2.59 3.87
C TYR A 572 -1.76 1.44 4.82
N ALA A 573 -0.54 1.38 5.36
CA ALA A 573 -0.14 0.41 6.37
C ALA A 573 -1.00 0.52 7.63
N ARG A 574 -1.24 1.75 8.12
CA ARG A 574 -2.06 2.00 9.31
C ARG A 574 -3.50 1.53 9.11
N ARG A 575 -4.08 1.77 7.93
CA ARG A 575 -5.41 1.25 7.57
C ARG A 575 -5.45 -0.26 7.68
N LEU A 576 -4.51 -0.95 7.01
CA LEU A 576 -4.48 -2.40 6.96
C LEU A 576 -4.31 -3.02 8.36
N ILE A 577 -3.37 -2.48 9.15
CA ILE A 577 -3.16 -2.90 10.54
C ILE A 577 -4.41 -2.61 11.36
N GLY A 578 -5.00 -1.43 11.26
CA GLY A 578 -6.19 -1.04 12.02
C GLY A 578 -7.39 -1.95 11.78
N GLN A 579 -7.51 -2.48 10.56
CA GLN A 579 -8.61 -3.36 10.17
C GLN A 579 -8.44 -4.81 10.65
N TYR A 580 -7.21 -5.34 10.68
CA TYR A 580 -6.96 -6.78 10.92
C TYR A 580 -6.14 -7.10 12.17
N LYS A 581 -5.71 -6.08 12.93
CA LYS A 581 -4.95 -6.31 14.17
C LYS A 581 -5.77 -7.12 15.17
N MET A 582 -5.15 -8.18 15.68
CA MET A 582 -5.66 -9.00 16.78
C MET A 582 -4.73 -8.85 17.98
N ASP A 583 -5.26 -9.06 19.18
CA ASP A 583 -4.41 -9.18 20.35
C ASP A 583 -3.61 -10.49 20.32
N ARG A 584 -2.44 -10.50 20.95
CA ARG A 584 -1.50 -11.64 20.86
C ARG A 584 -2.12 -12.96 21.29
N LYS A 585 -2.89 -12.97 22.39
CA LYS A 585 -3.47 -14.21 22.91
C LYS A 585 -4.52 -14.78 21.96
N SER A 586 -5.42 -13.94 21.45
CA SER A 586 -6.41 -14.35 20.46
C SER A 586 -5.77 -14.80 19.15
N LEU A 587 -4.68 -14.13 18.72
CA LEU A 587 -3.92 -14.52 17.54
C LEU A 587 -3.28 -15.90 17.69
N ILE A 588 -2.58 -16.15 18.80
CA ILE A 588 -1.93 -17.44 19.07
C ILE A 588 -2.98 -18.56 19.12
N GLN A 589 -4.12 -18.32 19.76
CA GLN A 589 -5.21 -19.29 19.80
C GLN A 589 -5.75 -19.60 18.40
N LEU A 590 -5.99 -18.57 17.57
CA LEU A 590 -6.43 -18.73 16.18
C LEU A 590 -5.43 -19.55 15.36
N LEU A 591 -4.13 -19.29 15.51
CA LEU A 591 -3.08 -20.03 14.80
C LEU A 591 -3.01 -21.50 15.24
N LYS A 592 -3.17 -21.77 16.54
CA LYS A 592 -3.23 -23.14 17.08
C LYS A 592 -4.45 -23.86 16.51
N ASP A 593 -5.64 -23.33 16.73
CA ASP A 593 -6.90 -23.98 16.36
C ASP A 593 -7.00 -24.29 14.86
N ARG A 594 -6.39 -23.46 14.01
CA ARG A 594 -6.49 -23.60 12.56
C ARG A 594 -5.41 -24.49 11.94
N TYR A 595 -4.21 -24.56 12.52
CA TYR A 595 -3.05 -25.16 11.86
C TYR A 595 -2.29 -26.23 12.66
N LEU A 596 -2.54 -26.36 13.97
CA LEU A 596 -1.81 -27.25 14.88
C LEU A 596 -2.77 -28.20 15.60
#